data_AF-A0A976PFR5-F1
#
_entry.id   AF-A0A976PFR5-F1
#
_cell.length_a   1.000
_cell.length_b   1.000
_cell.length_c   1.000
_cell.angle_alpha   90.00
_cell.angle_beta   90.00
_cell.angle_gamma   90.00
#
_symmetry.space_group_name_H-M   'P 1'
#
loop_
_entity.id
_entity.type
_entity.pdbx_description
1 polymer ?
#
loop_
_entity_poly.entity_id
_entity_poly.type
_entity_poly.pdbx_seq_one_letter_code
_entity_poly.pdbx_strand_id
1 'polypeptide(L)'
;MTTSILNPNFQQTTLQNFISDFPEYMDEIFVEFEEDYADKFFSKEFKTEIAKLNQDKSVFQYSPLTFYFAKQMEDALFIAHLHFEAQDDEDAEIEIFDFWKDSDFGEIFLERNQRDGGENILETSLSFRPLLENQVLSFYYLHISSKPELQPDILDYYIQSNLGDSKDRIYLTDSHYSVNQKDLFDGGVLEVNCLTNMRTSLEAQSDNDIKAYVINKEPNSLTVDGRVLFINSPVELDDKIDAFKTNVERALANIKKASPELFECFFTFTHTLVPVADTGIVSFSSQFLPGYSSLNIVDRDYIELHDDLLHENGHHFLNAILNTTELIEEDDEQIFYSPWRKVRRPIRGIYHAYFTFFWAFQLFYDLTNAINENIELDGISKSDLSRCALRALEEFTMLNYSFEDLKAAKEMGKITDEGFEVISLVEENLNSAAGKVDSFKEFLSVDDKKKLSDLESELKNQLSLNSY
;
A
#
# COMPACT_ATOMS: atom_id res chain seq x y z
N MET A 1 -13.61 14.31 25.22
CA MET A 1 -12.58 13.26 25.21
C MET A 1 -11.55 13.75 24.21
N THR A 2 -10.30 13.92 24.61
CA THR A 2 -9.23 14.26 23.66
C THR A 2 -9.05 13.07 22.73
N THR A 3 -9.31 13.28 21.44
CA THR A 3 -9.05 12.31 20.38
C THR A 3 -7.53 12.15 20.27
N SER A 4 -7.01 10.93 20.22
CA SER A 4 -5.59 10.65 19.99
C SER A 4 -5.48 9.77 18.76
N ILE A 5 -4.44 9.95 17.95
CA ILE A 5 -4.18 9.09 16.77
C ILE A 5 -3.98 7.61 17.15
N LEU A 6 -3.58 7.33 18.40
CA LEU A 6 -3.43 5.98 18.95
C LEU A 6 -4.74 5.42 19.52
N ASN A 7 -5.83 6.19 19.51
CA ASN A 7 -7.11 5.75 20.07
C ASN A 7 -7.78 4.73 19.13
N PRO A 8 -8.04 3.48 19.59
CA PRO A 8 -8.66 2.46 18.74
C PRO A 8 -10.05 2.87 18.21
N ASN A 9 -10.83 3.64 18.96
CA ASN A 9 -12.14 4.09 18.48
C ASN A 9 -12.00 5.10 17.34
N PHE A 10 -10.98 5.96 17.37
CA PHE A 10 -10.71 6.90 16.28
C PHE A 10 -10.33 6.13 15.01
N GLN A 11 -9.36 5.21 15.12
CA GLN A 11 -8.90 4.35 14.03
C GLN A 11 -10.06 3.54 13.41
N GLN A 12 -10.88 2.90 14.24
CA GLN A 12 -12.05 2.15 13.80
C GLN A 12 -13.08 3.06 13.14
N THR A 13 -13.33 4.26 13.66
CA THR A 13 -14.27 5.21 13.04
C THR A 13 -13.77 5.65 11.66
N THR A 14 -12.47 5.97 11.53
CA THR A 14 -11.85 6.29 10.23
C THR A 14 -12.08 5.16 9.23
N LEU A 15 -11.77 3.92 9.62
CA LEU A 15 -11.96 2.77 8.73
C LEU A 15 -13.44 2.56 8.38
N GLN A 16 -14.36 2.72 9.33
CA GLN A 16 -15.79 2.56 9.07
C GLN A 16 -16.35 3.64 8.14
N ASN A 17 -15.89 4.89 8.24
CA ASN A 17 -16.28 5.95 7.32
C ASN A 17 -15.82 5.62 5.89
N PHE A 18 -14.56 5.19 5.73
CA PHE A 18 -14.06 4.75 4.43
C PHE A 18 -14.89 3.59 3.85
N ILE A 19 -15.24 2.61 4.68
CA ILE A 19 -16.09 1.48 4.26
C ILE A 19 -17.52 1.93 3.91
N SER A 20 -18.07 2.92 4.62
CA SER A 20 -19.44 3.38 4.39
C SER A 20 -19.60 4.17 3.10
N ASP A 21 -18.53 4.85 2.66
CA ASP A 21 -18.54 5.73 1.50
C ASP A 21 -18.25 4.95 0.20
N PHE A 22 -17.65 3.75 0.32
CA PHE A 22 -17.28 2.90 -0.82
C PHE A 22 -18.42 2.60 -1.82
N PRO A 23 -19.68 2.32 -1.41
CA PRO A 23 -20.74 2.05 -2.38
C PRO A 23 -21.11 3.26 -3.26
N GLU A 24 -21.03 4.49 -2.72
CA GLU A 24 -21.27 5.73 -3.46
C GLU A 24 -20.14 5.97 -4.44
N TYR A 25 -18.90 5.81 -3.97
CA TYR A 25 -17.70 5.86 -4.80
C TYR A 25 -17.76 4.87 -5.99
N MET A 26 -18.19 3.63 -5.77
CA MET A 26 -18.38 2.67 -6.86
C MET A 26 -19.47 3.07 -7.85
N ASP A 27 -20.56 3.69 -7.39
CA ASP A 27 -21.66 4.16 -8.25
C ASP A 27 -21.16 5.26 -9.21
N GLU A 28 -20.36 6.20 -8.70
CA GLU A 28 -19.73 7.26 -9.50
C GLU A 28 -18.88 6.68 -10.65
N ILE A 29 -18.04 5.68 -10.35
CA ILE A 29 -17.22 5.01 -11.38
C ILE A 29 -18.10 4.35 -12.45
N PHE A 30 -19.20 3.69 -12.08
CA PHE A 30 -20.10 3.09 -13.08
C PHE A 30 -20.82 4.13 -13.94
N VAL A 31 -21.15 5.30 -13.39
CA VAL A 31 -21.73 6.42 -14.14
C VAL A 31 -20.75 6.92 -15.21
N GLU A 32 -19.46 7.02 -14.88
CA GLU A 32 -18.43 7.44 -15.85
C GLU A 32 -18.28 6.49 -17.05
N PHE A 33 -18.56 5.18 -16.88
CA PHE A 33 -18.59 4.24 -18.01
C PHE A 33 -19.75 4.48 -19.00
N GLU A 34 -20.72 5.33 -18.66
CA GLU A 34 -21.80 5.74 -19.57
C GLU A 34 -21.45 6.98 -20.43
N GLU A 35 -20.28 7.59 -20.20
CA GLU A 35 -19.83 8.78 -20.92
C GLU A 35 -19.31 8.48 -22.35
N ASP A 36 -19.35 9.50 -23.22
CA ASP A 36 -19.01 9.36 -24.65
C ASP A 36 -17.56 8.93 -24.91
N TYR A 37 -16.61 9.30 -24.02
CA TYR A 37 -15.21 8.87 -24.16
C TYR A 37 -15.06 7.36 -23.92
N ALA A 38 -15.73 6.82 -22.91
CA ALA A 38 -15.75 5.39 -22.63
C ALA A 38 -16.37 4.62 -23.81
N ASP A 39 -17.44 5.17 -24.41
CA ASP A 39 -18.09 4.62 -25.59
C ASP A 39 -17.19 4.49 -26.82
N LYS A 40 -16.26 5.42 -26.99
CA LYS A 40 -15.30 5.47 -28.11
C LYS A 40 -14.06 4.63 -27.86
N PHE A 41 -13.60 4.58 -26.60
CA PHE A 41 -12.37 3.90 -26.24
C PHE A 41 -12.60 2.40 -26.09
N PHE A 42 -13.58 1.96 -25.30
CA PHE A 42 -13.74 0.54 -24.94
C PHE A 42 -14.47 -0.31 -25.98
N SER A 43 -14.21 -1.62 -25.95
CA SER A 43 -14.96 -2.59 -26.73
C SER A 43 -16.42 -2.69 -26.28
N LYS A 44 -17.30 -3.06 -27.21
CA LYS A 44 -18.73 -3.22 -26.91
C LYS A 44 -18.96 -4.39 -25.95
N GLU A 45 -18.17 -5.43 -26.10
CA GLU A 45 -18.16 -6.64 -25.28
C GLU A 45 -17.82 -6.26 -23.83
N PHE A 46 -16.73 -5.52 -23.62
CA PHE A 46 -16.33 -5.04 -22.28
C PHE A 46 -17.43 -4.20 -21.62
N LYS A 47 -17.97 -3.18 -22.31
CA LYS A 47 -19.07 -2.37 -21.74
C LYS A 47 -20.32 -3.19 -21.41
N THR A 48 -20.61 -4.21 -22.22
CA THR A 48 -21.74 -5.12 -21.95
C THR A 48 -21.51 -5.90 -20.66
N GLU A 49 -20.26 -6.32 -20.39
CA GLU A 49 -19.89 -6.94 -19.12
C GLU A 49 -19.94 -5.94 -17.96
N ILE A 50 -19.37 -4.73 -18.09
CA ILE A 50 -19.44 -3.67 -17.07
C ILE A 50 -20.89 -3.36 -16.66
N ALA A 51 -21.81 -3.26 -17.62
CA ALA A 51 -23.23 -3.07 -17.34
C ALA A 51 -23.88 -4.24 -16.57
N LYS A 52 -23.37 -5.47 -16.72
CA LYS A 52 -23.78 -6.62 -15.88
C LYS A 52 -23.17 -6.53 -14.48
N LEU A 53 -21.92 -6.10 -14.37
CA LEU A 53 -21.22 -5.94 -13.08
C LEU A 53 -21.93 -4.94 -12.17
N ASN A 54 -22.46 -3.85 -12.74
CA ASN A 54 -23.28 -2.86 -12.03
C ASN A 54 -24.56 -3.47 -11.40
N GLN A 55 -24.98 -4.67 -11.82
CA GLN A 55 -26.11 -5.38 -11.23
C GLN A 55 -25.71 -6.37 -10.13
N ASP A 56 -24.42 -6.69 -9.99
CA ASP A 56 -23.92 -7.60 -8.97
C ASP A 56 -23.69 -6.84 -7.65
N LYS A 57 -24.33 -7.27 -6.57
CA LYS A 57 -24.16 -6.59 -5.27
C LYS A 57 -22.78 -6.76 -4.66
N SER A 58 -21.98 -7.73 -5.12
CA SER A 58 -20.65 -7.97 -4.59
C SER A 58 -19.66 -6.86 -4.92
N VAL A 59 -19.80 -6.15 -6.05
CA VAL A 59 -18.91 -5.03 -6.38
C VAL A 59 -19.11 -3.81 -5.48
N PHE A 60 -20.30 -3.66 -4.88
CA PHE A 60 -20.63 -2.60 -3.93
C PHE A 60 -20.32 -2.96 -2.48
N GLN A 61 -19.88 -4.20 -2.21
CA GLN A 61 -19.47 -4.60 -0.87
C GLN A 61 -17.98 -4.31 -0.72
N TYR A 62 -17.61 -3.47 0.25
CA TYR A 62 -16.21 -3.21 0.52
C TYR A 62 -15.46 -4.48 0.93
N SER A 63 -14.37 -4.72 0.24
CA SER A 63 -13.21 -5.46 0.69
C SER A 63 -11.97 -4.82 0.05
N PRO A 64 -10.77 -5.09 0.57
CA PRO A 64 -9.53 -4.67 -0.07
C PRO A 64 -9.47 -4.98 -1.57
N LEU A 65 -9.96 -6.14 -1.98
CA LEU A 65 -9.96 -6.57 -3.37
C LEU A 65 -11.01 -5.83 -4.21
N THR A 66 -12.20 -5.53 -3.65
CA THR A 66 -13.18 -4.71 -4.38
C THR A 66 -12.74 -3.26 -4.51
N PHE A 67 -12.02 -2.71 -3.52
CA PHE A 67 -11.41 -1.38 -3.64
C PHE A 67 -10.29 -1.35 -4.68
N TYR A 68 -9.41 -2.36 -4.71
CA TYR A 68 -8.39 -2.48 -5.76
C TYR A 68 -9.00 -2.66 -7.16
N PHE A 69 -10.13 -3.36 -7.26
CA PHE A 69 -10.90 -3.44 -8.51
C PHE A 69 -11.50 -2.10 -8.93
N ALA A 70 -12.03 -1.31 -8.00
CA ALA A 70 -12.48 0.06 -8.25
C ALA A 70 -11.37 0.90 -8.87
N LYS A 71 -10.15 0.79 -8.32
CA LYS A 71 -8.97 1.49 -8.83
C LYS A 71 -8.56 1.05 -10.23
N GLN A 72 -8.61 -0.25 -10.53
CA GLN A 72 -8.39 -0.73 -11.91
C GLN A 72 -9.46 -0.19 -12.89
N MET A 73 -10.70 -0.01 -12.44
CA MET A 73 -11.76 0.60 -13.25
C MET A 73 -11.52 2.10 -13.48
N GLU A 74 -11.09 2.84 -12.47
CA GLU A 74 -10.69 4.25 -12.60
C GLU A 74 -9.49 4.40 -13.54
N ASP A 75 -8.44 3.60 -13.38
CA ASP A 75 -7.26 3.63 -14.26
C ASP A 75 -7.67 3.40 -15.73
N ALA A 76 -8.65 2.51 -15.95
CA ALA A 76 -9.22 2.30 -17.27
C ALA A 76 -9.99 3.52 -17.79
N LEU A 77 -10.82 4.15 -16.98
CA LEU A 77 -11.54 5.37 -17.37
C LEU A 77 -10.60 6.54 -17.61
N PHE A 78 -9.56 6.69 -16.78
CA PHE A 78 -8.55 7.72 -16.90
C PHE A 78 -7.81 7.61 -18.23
N ILE A 79 -7.34 6.41 -18.61
CA ILE A 79 -6.70 6.25 -19.92
C ILE A 79 -7.68 6.48 -21.08
N ALA A 80 -8.95 6.09 -20.93
CA ALA A 80 -9.98 6.37 -21.94
C ALA A 80 -10.22 7.88 -22.11
N HIS A 81 -10.20 8.62 -21.01
CA HIS A 81 -10.33 10.07 -20.99
C HIS A 81 -9.13 10.75 -21.69
N LEU A 82 -7.90 10.36 -21.33
CA LEU A 82 -6.70 10.89 -21.98
C LEU A 82 -6.68 10.66 -23.50
N HIS A 83 -7.13 9.48 -23.97
CA HIS A 83 -7.28 9.22 -25.41
C HIS A 83 -8.33 10.09 -26.10
N PHE A 84 -9.36 10.49 -25.36
CA PHE A 84 -10.36 11.41 -25.85
C PHE A 84 -9.79 12.84 -25.94
N GLU A 85 -9.05 13.29 -24.92
CA GLU A 85 -8.39 14.60 -24.89
C GLU A 85 -7.26 14.75 -25.90
N ALA A 86 -6.51 13.68 -26.18
CA ALA A 86 -5.43 13.65 -27.17
C ALA A 86 -5.86 13.99 -28.61
N GLN A 87 -7.17 14.11 -28.87
CA GLN A 87 -7.70 14.63 -30.14
C GLN A 87 -7.45 16.14 -30.30
N ASP A 88 -7.38 16.86 -29.17
CA ASP A 88 -7.31 18.32 -29.11
C ASP A 88 -6.12 18.84 -28.26
N ASP A 89 -5.45 17.98 -27.48
CA ASP A 89 -4.33 18.32 -26.60
C ASP A 89 -3.09 17.42 -26.82
N GLU A 90 -1.95 18.02 -27.16
CA GLU A 90 -0.68 17.29 -27.33
C GLU A 90 -0.07 16.85 -26.00
N ASP A 91 -0.40 17.52 -24.89
CA ASP A 91 0.13 17.17 -23.56
C ASP A 91 -0.48 15.85 -23.04
N ALA A 92 -1.68 15.48 -23.51
CA ALA A 92 -2.33 14.21 -23.17
C ALA A 92 -1.52 12.98 -23.64
N GLU A 93 -0.74 13.07 -24.72
CA GLU A 93 0.15 11.97 -25.12
C GLU A 93 1.27 11.71 -24.11
N ILE A 94 1.76 12.76 -23.44
CA ILE A 94 2.77 12.66 -22.39
C ILE A 94 2.17 11.95 -21.18
N GLU A 95 0.95 12.35 -20.79
CA GLU A 95 0.24 11.72 -19.67
C GLU A 95 -0.10 10.25 -19.96
N ILE A 96 -0.47 9.91 -21.20
CA ILE A 96 -0.66 8.51 -21.63
C ILE A 96 0.63 7.72 -21.46
N PHE A 97 1.77 8.27 -21.91
CA PHE A 97 3.06 7.61 -21.76
C PHE A 97 3.40 7.39 -20.28
N ASP A 98 3.22 8.40 -19.45
CA ASP A 98 3.51 8.33 -18.02
C ASP A 98 2.59 7.33 -17.30
N PHE A 99 1.30 7.32 -17.61
CA PHE A 99 0.35 6.32 -17.12
C PHE A 99 0.85 4.89 -17.38
N TRP A 100 1.17 4.55 -18.64
CA TRP A 100 1.61 3.19 -18.94
C TRP A 100 2.96 2.86 -18.31
N LYS A 101 3.92 3.80 -18.35
CA LYS A 101 5.25 3.64 -17.78
C LYS A 101 5.18 3.28 -16.29
N ASP A 102 4.24 3.87 -15.56
CA ASP A 102 4.08 3.69 -14.11
C ASP A 102 3.07 2.57 -13.75
N SER A 103 2.35 2.02 -14.73
CA SER A 103 1.42 0.89 -14.55
C SER A 103 2.12 -0.47 -14.41
N ASP A 104 1.36 -1.50 -14.00
CA ASP A 104 1.79 -2.90 -14.00
C ASP A 104 2.22 -3.43 -15.39
N PHE A 105 1.83 -2.73 -16.47
CA PHE A 105 2.16 -3.06 -17.85
C PHE A 105 3.38 -2.30 -18.39
N GLY A 106 4.03 -1.47 -17.57
CA GLY A 106 5.05 -0.52 -18.01
C GLY A 106 6.24 -1.15 -18.73
N GLU A 107 6.75 -2.29 -18.25
CA GLU A 107 7.87 -2.98 -18.92
C GLU A 107 7.51 -3.40 -20.34
N ILE A 108 6.36 -4.07 -20.52
CA ILE A 108 5.89 -4.55 -21.82
C ILE A 108 5.53 -3.37 -22.74
N PHE A 109 4.94 -2.31 -22.17
CA PHE A 109 4.63 -1.08 -22.90
C PHE A 109 5.90 -0.41 -23.43
N LEU A 110 6.92 -0.21 -22.59
CA LEU A 110 8.18 0.40 -22.97
C LEU A 110 8.91 -0.44 -24.03
N GLU A 111 8.93 -1.76 -23.89
CA GLU A 111 9.51 -2.64 -24.91
C GLU A 111 8.82 -2.50 -26.26
N ARG A 112 7.47 -2.49 -26.27
CA ARG A 112 6.71 -2.36 -27.52
C ARG A 112 6.90 -1.00 -28.16
N ASN A 113 6.78 0.06 -27.37
CA ASN A 113 6.97 1.43 -27.84
C ASN A 113 8.37 1.60 -28.46
N GLN A 114 9.42 1.04 -27.84
CA GLN A 114 10.78 1.06 -28.39
C GLN A 114 10.92 0.27 -29.70
N ARG A 115 10.26 -0.90 -29.81
CA ARG A 115 10.28 -1.71 -31.05
C ARG A 115 9.60 -1.00 -32.21
N ASP A 116 8.54 -0.25 -31.93
CA ASP A 116 7.77 0.50 -32.92
C ASP A 116 8.38 1.88 -33.25
N GLY A 117 9.59 2.17 -32.73
CA GLY A 117 10.35 3.39 -33.02
C GLY A 117 10.07 4.55 -32.07
N GLY A 118 9.15 4.40 -31.12
CA GLY A 118 8.82 5.42 -30.12
C GLY A 118 8.02 6.61 -30.65
N GLU A 119 7.51 6.53 -31.89
CA GLU A 119 6.91 7.66 -32.59
C GLU A 119 5.36 7.70 -32.50
N ASN A 120 4.68 6.66 -32.00
CA ASN A 120 3.21 6.60 -31.96
C ASN A 120 2.66 6.06 -30.62
N ILE A 121 2.71 6.89 -29.58
CA ILE A 121 2.26 6.56 -28.22
C ILE A 121 0.78 6.16 -28.20
N LEU A 122 -0.08 6.88 -28.94
CA LEU A 122 -1.52 6.60 -29.00
C LEU A 122 -1.82 5.22 -29.59
N GLU A 123 -1.19 4.86 -30.71
CA GLU A 123 -1.39 3.54 -31.33
C GLU A 123 -0.84 2.42 -30.43
N THR A 124 0.34 2.63 -29.83
CA THR A 124 0.88 1.67 -28.86
C THR A 124 -0.08 1.52 -27.69
N SER A 125 -0.57 2.60 -27.08
CA SER A 125 -1.53 2.54 -25.97
C SER A 125 -2.85 1.86 -26.35
N LEU A 126 -3.45 2.17 -27.51
CA LEU A 126 -4.67 1.51 -27.98
C LEU A 126 -4.47 0.00 -28.15
N SER A 127 -3.26 -0.45 -28.47
CA SER A 127 -2.94 -1.87 -28.58
C SER A 127 -2.90 -2.61 -27.24
N PHE A 128 -2.80 -1.88 -26.11
CA PHE A 128 -2.89 -2.41 -24.75
C PHE A 128 -4.31 -2.41 -24.18
N ARG A 129 -5.27 -1.71 -24.83
CA ARG A 129 -6.67 -1.70 -24.39
C ARG A 129 -7.24 -3.10 -24.11
N PRO A 130 -7.06 -4.13 -24.96
CA PRO A 130 -7.59 -5.46 -24.66
C PRO A 130 -7.01 -6.07 -23.38
N LEU A 131 -5.74 -5.80 -23.08
CA LEU A 131 -5.09 -6.28 -21.86
C LEU A 131 -5.69 -5.62 -20.62
N LEU A 132 -5.98 -4.33 -20.69
CA LEU A 132 -6.65 -3.58 -19.62
C LEU A 132 -8.09 -4.06 -19.39
N GLU A 133 -8.87 -4.21 -20.46
CA GLU A 133 -10.24 -4.75 -20.40
C GLU A 133 -10.25 -6.18 -19.80
N ASN A 134 -9.34 -7.04 -20.27
CA ASN A 134 -9.19 -8.40 -19.77
C ASN A 134 -8.79 -8.42 -18.31
N GLN A 135 -7.85 -7.57 -17.88
CA GLN A 135 -7.39 -7.49 -16.50
C GLN A 135 -8.53 -7.09 -15.55
N VAL A 136 -9.33 -6.08 -15.89
CA VAL A 136 -10.49 -5.65 -15.09
C VAL A 136 -11.49 -6.80 -14.94
N LEU A 137 -11.87 -7.44 -16.04
CA LEU A 137 -12.86 -8.52 -16.02
C LEU A 137 -12.33 -9.78 -15.33
N SER A 138 -11.12 -10.22 -15.65
CA SER A 138 -10.52 -11.42 -15.07
C SER A 138 -10.31 -11.23 -13.57
N PHE A 139 -9.89 -10.05 -13.13
CA PHE A 139 -9.79 -9.72 -11.71
C PHE A 139 -11.14 -9.85 -11.00
N TYR A 140 -12.20 -9.24 -11.54
CA TYR A 140 -13.54 -9.36 -10.98
C TYR A 140 -13.96 -10.82 -10.82
N TYR A 141 -13.83 -11.62 -11.88
CA TYR A 141 -14.29 -13.00 -11.85
C TYR A 141 -13.45 -13.90 -10.94
N LEU A 142 -12.14 -13.67 -10.85
CA LEU A 142 -11.25 -14.44 -9.99
C LEU A 142 -11.42 -14.09 -8.52
N HIS A 143 -11.53 -12.80 -8.20
CA HIS A 143 -11.37 -12.31 -6.83
C HIS A 143 -12.68 -11.91 -6.16
N ILE A 144 -13.64 -11.39 -6.91
CA ILE A 144 -14.84 -10.73 -6.37
C ILE A 144 -16.10 -11.57 -6.60
N SER A 145 -16.30 -12.03 -7.83
CA SER A 145 -17.57 -12.63 -8.29
C SER A 145 -18.04 -13.77 -7.41
N SER A 146 -19.27 -13.67 -6.93
CA SER A 146 -19.95 -14.76 -6.23
C SER A 146 -20.36 -15.93 -7.14
N LYS A 147 -20.33 -15.72 -8.47
CA LYS A 147 -20.76 -16.68 -9.51
C LYS A 147 -19.77 -16.68 -10.69
N PRO A 148 -18.55 -17.19 -10.48
CA PRO A 148 -17.48 -17.00 -11.45
C PRO A 148 -17.53 -17.93 -12.67
N GLU A 149 -18.53 -18.82 -12.76
CA GLU A 149 -18.75 -19.68 -13.93
C GLU A 149 -19.30 -18.95 -15.17
N LEU A 150 -19.71 -17.69 -15.04
CA LEU A 150 -20.46 -16.97 -16.08
C LEU A 150 -19.58 -16.20 -17.08
N GLN A 151 -18.38 -16.68 -17.37
CA GLN A 151 -17.54 -16.09 -18.42
C GLN A 151 -17.98 -16.61 -19.80
N PRO A 152 -18.29 -15.74 -20.76
CA PRO A 152 -18.56 -16.16 -22.14
C PRO A 152 -17.29 -16.55 -22.89
N ASP A 153 -16.12 -16.02 -22.50
CA ASP A 153 -14.84 -16.09 -23.23
C ASP A 153 -13.64 -16.25 -22.29
N ILE A 154 -12.49 -16.67 -22.84
CA ILE A 154 -11.20 -16.74 -22.14
C ILE A 154 -10.68 -15.32 -21.91
N LEU A 155 -10.28 -15.00 -20.68
CA LEU A 155 -9.74 -13.70 -20.28
C LEU A 155 -8.29 -13.81 -19.84
N ASP A 156 -7.49 -12.83 -20.23
CA ASP A 156 -6.11 -12.71 -19.74
C ASP A 156 -6.11 -12.10 -18.33
N TYR A 157 -5.40 -12.75 -17.41
CA TYR A 157 -5.09 -12.22 -16.08
C TYR A 157 -3.58 -12.05 -15.94
N TYR A 158 -3.14 -10.84 -15.63
CA TYR A 158 -1.74 -10.51 -15.41
C TYR A 158 -1.39 -10.67 -13.93
N ILE A 159 -0.15 -11.11 -13.64
CA ILE A 159 0.35 -11.32 -12.27
C ILE A 159 0.18 -10.04 -11.43
N GLN A 160 -0.39 -10.21 -10.23
CA GLN A 160 -0.50 -9.16 -9.23
C GLN A 160 0.43 -9.44 -8.04
N SER A 161 1.69 -9.00 -8.15
CA SER A 161 2.73 -9.29 -7.15
C SER A 161 2.39 -8.78 -5.75
N ASN A 162 1.63 -7.68 -5.65
CA ASN A 162 1.12 -7.11 -4.40
C ASN A 162 0.09 -8.00 -3.69
N LEU A 163 -0.52 -8.96 -4.40
CA LEU A 163 -1.35 -10.02 -3.82
C LEU A 163 -0.54 -11.24 -3.39
N GLY A 164 0.76 -11.28 -3.71
CA GLY A 164 1.63 -12.44 -3.56
C GLY A 164 1.61 -13.39 -4.75
N ASP A 165 0.98 -13.00 -5.87
CA ASP A 165 1.04 -13.79 -7.10
C ASP A 165 2.49 -13.91 -7.59
N SER A 166 2.81 -15.06 -8.16
CA SER A 166 4.09 -15.33 -8.81
C SER A 166 3.88 -16.18 -10.05
N LYS A 167 4.95 -16.43 -10.81
CA LYS A 167 4.89 -17.25 -12.02
C LYS A 167 4.24 -18.62 -11.80
N ASP A 168 4.38 -19.15 -10.58
CA ASP A 168 3.92 -20.50 -10.22
C ASP A 168 2.72 -20.50 -9.26
N ARG A 169 2.17 -19.32 -8.91
CA ARG A 169 1.10 -19.20 -7.92
C ARG A 169 0.19 -18.00 -8.15
N ILE A 170 -1.10 -18.22 -8.01
CA ILE A 170 -2.11 -17.16 -7.91
C ILE A 170 -2.87 -17.31 -6.60
N TYR A 171 -3.11 -16.19 -5.92
CA TYR A 171 -4.03 -16.10 -4.78
C TYR A 171 -5.42 -15.70 -5.24
N LEU A 172 -6.44 -16.20 -4.57
CA LEU A 172 -7.84 -16.01 -4.97
C LEU A 172 -8.65 -15.52 -3.78
N THR A 173 -9.28 -14.36 -3.96
CA THR A 173 -10.37 -13.85 -3.13
C THR A 173 -9.94 -13.51 -1.70
N ASP A 174 -10.84 -12.93 -0.89
CA ASP A 174 -10.56 -12.63 0.53
C ASP A 174 -10.36 -13.88 1.40
N SER A 175 -10.53 -15.09 0.82
CA SER A 175 -10.22 -16.35 1.50
C SER A 175 -8.75 -16.76 1.38
N HIS A 176 -7.95 -16.06 0.59
CA HIS A 176 -6.52 -16.36 0.37
C HIS A 176 -6.27 -17.80 -0.11
N TYR A 177 -7.23 -18.37 -0.86
CA TYR A 177 -7.03 -19.66 -1.52
C TYR A 177 -5.97 -19.51 -2.59
N SER A 178 -5.30 -20.60 -2.97
CA SER A 178 -4.26 -20.50 -3.99
C SER A 178 -4.33 -21.62 -5.01
N VAL A 179 -3.84 -21.34 -6.21
CA VAL A 179 -3.50 -22.36 -7.19
C VAL A 179 -1.99 -22.35 -7.34
N ASN A 180 -1.37 -23.51 -7.10
CA ASN A 180 0.07 -23.68 -7.19
C ASN A 180 0.39 -24.63 -8.34
N GLN A 181 0.97 -24.09 -9.40
CA GLN A 181 1.32 -24.88 -10.58
C GLN A 181 2.57 -24.28 -11.21
N LYS A 182 3.53 -25.15 -11.52
CA LYS A 182 4.74 -24.70 -12.22
C LYS A 182 4.38 -24.15 -13.60
N ASP A 183 4.97 -22.99 -13.93
CA ASP A 183 4.75 -22.25 -15.16
C ASP A 183 3.25 -21.96 -15.37
N LEU A 184 2.54 -21.58 -14.29
CA LEU A 184 1.11 -21.24 -14.34
C LEU A 184 0.87 -20.03 -15.23
N PHE A 185 1.74 -19.03 -15.11
CA PHE A 185 1.73 -17.85 -15.96
C PHE A 185 2.77 -18.01 -17.08
N ASP A 186 2.32 -18.01 -18.33
CA ASP A 186 3.21 -17.97 -19.50
C ASP A 186 3.40 -16.50 -19.92
N GLY A 187 4.66 -16.04 -19.93
CA GLY A 187 4.96 -14.62 -20.18
C GLY A 187 4.33 -13.63 -19.19
N GLY A 188 3.95 -14.08 -17.98
CA GLY A 188 3.30 -13.23 -16.97
C GLY A 188 1.77 -13.16 -17.09
N VAL A 189 1.18 -13.89 -18.04
CA VAL A 189 -0.27 -13.94 -18.28
C VAL A 189 -0.82 -15.33 -17.97
N LEU A 190 -2.01 -15.36 -17.38
CA LEU A 190 -2.83 -16.54 -17.20
C LEU A 190 -4.10 -16.39 -18.04
N GLU A 191 -4.29 -17.27 -19.02
CA GLU A 191 -5.49 -17.32 -19.86
C GLU A 191 -6.64 -18.04 -19.12
N VAL A 192 -7.43 -17.30 -18.36
CA VAL A 192 -8.51 -17.82 -17.49
C VAL A 192 -9.75 -18.14 -18.32
N ASN A 193 -10.32 -19.33 -18.15
CA ASN A 193 -11.58 -19.73 -18.78
C ASN A 193 -12.77 -19.62 -17.82
N CYS A 194 -12.65 -20.19 -16.61
CA CYS A 194 -13.65 -20.03 -15.55
C CYS A 194 -13.14 -20.53 -14.19
N LEU A 195 -13.85 -20.17 -13.11
CA LEU A 195 -13.78 -20.87 -11.83
C LEU A 195 -15.04 -21.71 -11.67
N THR A 196 -14.86 -22.99 -11.30
CA THR A 196 -15.99 -23.90 -11.06
C THR A 196 -16.87 -23.44 -9.89
N ASN A 197 -18.17 -23.75 -9.89
CA ASN A 197 -19.23 -23.28 -8.97
C ASN A 197 -18.91 -23.47 -7.48
N MET A 198 -18.00 -24.39 -7.15
CA MET A 198 -17.61 -24.68 -5.77
C MET A 198 -16.22 -24.12 -5.41
N ARG A 199 -15.63 -23.29 -6.28
CA ARG A 199 -14.24 -22.82 -6.22
C ARG A 199 -13.31 -23.97 -5.84
N THR A 200 -13.50 -25.11 -6.50
CA THR A 200 -12.70 -26.33 -6.30
C THR A 200 -11.54 -26.41 -7.28
N SER A 201 -11.73 -25.84 -8.45
CA SER A 201 -10.71 -25.73 -9.47
C SER A 201 -10.85 -24.44 -10.28
N LEU A 202 -9.71 -23.99 -10.77
CA LEU A 202 -9.53 -22.92 -11.76
C LEU A 202 -9.28 -23.56 -13.11
N GLU A 203 -10.07 -23.22 -14.12
CA GLU A 203 -9.83 -23.64 -15.50
C GLU A 203 -9.10 -22.55 -16.24
N ALA A 204 -7.93 -22.89 -16.80
CA ALA A 204 -7.12 -21.97 -17.59
C ALA A 204 -6.56 -22.69 -18.82
N GLN A 205 -6.31 -21.94 -19.88
CA GLN A 205 -5.72 -22.46 -21.11
C GLN A 205 -4.21 -22.61 -20.93
N SER A 206 -3.67 -23.74 -21.38
CA SER A 206 -2.26 -24.08 -21.34
C SER A 206 -1.93 -25.06 -22.47
N ASP A 207 -0.98 -24.71 -23.33
CA ASP A 207 -0.60 -25.49 -24.52
C ASP A 207 -1.73 -25.71 -25.56
N ASN A 208 -2.69 -24.78 -25.67
CA ASN A 208 -3.94 -24.89 -26.47
C ASN A 208 -5.00 -25.86 -25.92
N ASP A 209 -4.82 -26.39 -24.71
CA ASP A 209 -5.83 -27.20 -24.01
C ASP A 209 -6.32 -26.47 -22.75
N ILE A 210 -7.59 -26.64 -22.39
CA ILE A 210 -8.12 -26.18 -21.10
C ILE A 210 -7.72 -27.17 -20.02
N LYS A 211 -6.98 -26.71 -19.01
CA LYS A 211 -6.55 -27.49 -17.86
C LYS A 211 -7.28 -27.01 -16.60
N ALA A 212 -7.72 -27.95 -15.77
CA ALA A 212 -8.30 -27.67 -14.47
C ALA A 212 -7.24 -27.80 -13.38
N TYR A 213 -6.96 -26.70 -12.69
CA TYR A 213 -6.02 -26.64 -11.58
C TYR A 213 -6.75 -26.69 -10.25
N VAL A 214 -6.25 -27.51 -9.31
CA VAL A 214 -6.88 -27.67 -8.00
C VAL A 214 -6.61 -26.43 -7.14
N ILE A 215 -7.68 -25.90 -6.55
CA ILE A 215 -7.58 -24.79 -5.60
C ILE A 215 -7.24 -25.36 -4.22
N ASN A 216 -6.12 -24.90 -3.66
CA ASN A 216 -5.75 -25.12 -2.27
C ASN A 216 -6.59 -24.20 -1.37
N LYS A 217 -7.38 -24.81 -0.48
CA LYS A 217 -8.26 -24.10 0.47
C LYS A 217 -7.65 -23.91 1.86
N GLU A 218 -6.39 -24.30 2.05
CA GLU A 218 -5.64 -24.07 3.27
C GLU A 218 -4.71 -22.86 3.06
N PRO A 219 -5.18 -21.63 3.38
CA PRO A 219 -4.36 -20.44 3.22
C PRO A 219 -3.17 -20.51 4.18
N ASN A 220 -2.05 -19.95 3.74
CA ASN A 220 -0.94 -19.70 4.63
C ASN A 220 -1.32 -18.58 5.60
N SER A 221 -1.51 -18.91 6.88
CA SER A 221 -1.88 -17.92 7.89
C SER A 221 -1.15 -18.13 9.20
N LEU A 222 -1.17 -17.08 10.02
CA LEU A 222 -0.75 -17.02 11.41
C LEU A 222 -1.97 -16.66 12.26
N THR A 223 -2.08 -17.22 13.47
CA THR A 223 -3.06 -16.75 14.45
C THR A 223 -2.33 -16.07 15.59
N VAL A 224 -2.50 -14.76 15.73
CA VAL A 224 -1.92 -13.98 16.83
C VAL A 224 -3.06 -13.43 17.66
N ASP A 225 -3.11 -13.80 18.94
CA ASP A 225 -4.13 -13.29 19.87
C ASP A 225 -5.58 -13.54 19.39
N GLY A 226 -5.81 -14.68 18.73
CA GLY A 226 -7.12 -15.03 18.17
C GLY A 226 -7.49 -14.32 16.87
N ARG A 227 -6.62 -13.45 16.34
CA ARG A 227 -6.77 -12.80 15.03
C ARG A 227 -5.96 -13.53 13.98
N VAL A 228 -6.49 -13.59 12.77
CA VAL A 228 -5.85 -14.25 11.63
C VAL A 228 -5.08 -13.21 10.82
N LEU A 229 -3.82 -13.53 10.50
CA LEU A 229 -2.98 -12.78 9.58
C LEU A 229 -2.59 -13.70 8.43
N PHE A 230 -2.90 -13.31 7.19
CA PHE A 230 -2.56 -14.10 6.02
C PHE A 230 -1.15 -13.80 5.54
N ILE A 231 -0.47 -14.82 5.02
CA ILE A 231 0.88 -14.74 4.48
C ILE A 231 0.82 -15.23 3.03
N ASN A 232 0.73 -14.29 2.09
CA ASN A 232 0.68 -14.58 0.67
C ASN A 232 2.11 -14.56 0.13
N SER A 233 2.78 -15.71 0.16
CA SER A 233 4.16 -15.86 -0.29
C SER A 233 4.23 -16.26 -1.76
N PRO A 234 5.14 -15.70 -2.56
CA PRO A 234 5.50 -16.30 -3.84
C PRO A 234 6.15 -17.68 -3.61
N VAL A 235 6.05 -18.60 -4.58
CA VAL A 235 6.55 -20.00 -4.49
C VAL A 235 8.04 -20.04 -4.17
N GLU A 236 8.80 -19.08 -4.69
CA GLU A 236 10.24 -18.94 -4.54
C GLU A 236 10.68 -18.69 -3.08
N LEU A 237 9.75 -18.32 -2.19
CA LEU A 237 9.99 -18.03 -0.79
C LEU A 237 9.32 -19.02 0.18
N ASP A 238 8.71 -20.09 -0.34
CA ASP A 238 8.04 -21.11 0.48
C ASP A 238 8.98 -21.75 1.51
N ASP A 239 10.26 -21.91 1.19
CA ASP A 239 11.26 -22.50 2.08
C ASP A 239 11.61 -21.58 3.28
N LYS A 240 11.27 -20.29 3.19
CA LYS A 240 11.51 -19.28 4.23
C LYS A 240 10.25 -18.94 5.04
N ILE A 241 9.08 -19.41 4.61
CA ILE A 241 7.80 -18.92 5.15
C ILE A 241 7.61 -19.24 6.64
N ASP A 242 8.08 -20.39 7.11
CA ASP A 242 7.95 -20.78 8.53
C ASP A 242 8.83 -19.91 9.44
N ALA A 243 10.04 -19.59 8.99
CA ALA A 243 10.93 -18.67 9.70
C ALA A 243 10.35 -17.25 9.71
N PHE A 244 9.81 -16.80 8.58
CA PHE A 244 9.12 -15.51 8.47
C PHE A 244 7.91 -15.42 9.41
N LYS A 245 7.00 -16.42 9.38
CA LYS A 245 5.85 -16.52 10.30
C LYS A 245 6.28 -16.45 11.76
N THR A 246 7.31 -17.21 12.13
CA THR A 246 7.85 -17.22 13.50
C THR A 246 8.36 -15.84 13.91
N ASN A 247 9.08 -15.13 13.02
CA ASN A 247 9.59 -13.80 13.32
C ASN A 247 8.47 -12.76 13.43
N VAL A 248 7.47 -12.81 12.54
CA VAL A 248 6.29 -11.93 12.59
C VAL A 248 5.50 -12.16 13.88
N GLU A 249 5.25 -13.41 14.26
CA GLU A 249 4.54 -13.74 15.51
C GLU A 249 5.26 -13.16 16.73
N ARG A 250 6.58 -13.37 16.81
CA ARG A 250 7.41 -12.86 17.91
C ARG A 250 7.46 -11.34 17.92
N ALA A 251 7.56 -10.69 16.75
CA ALA A 251 7.57 -9.24 16.63
C ALA A 251 6.25 -8.62 17.08
N LEU A 252 5.11 -9.17 16.62
CA LEU A 252 3.78 -8.73 17.03
C LEU A 252 3.53 -8.98 18.53
N ALA A 253 4.04 -10.07 19.09
CA ALA A 253 3.99 -10.31 20.53
C ALA A 253 4.81 -9.29 21.33
N ASN A 254 5.96 -8.86 20.81
CA ASN A 254 6.76 -7.78 21.40
C ASN A 254 6.05 -6.43 21.32
N ILE A 255 5.49 -6.09 20.14
CA ILE A 255 4.69 -4.87 19.95
C ILE A 255 3.54 -4.86 20.95
N LYS A 256 2.78 -5.95 21.09
CA LYS A 256 1.68 -6.04 22.07
C LYS A 256 2.14 -5.79 23.51
N LYS A 257 3.31 -6.32 23.90
CA LYS A 257 3.85 -6.14 25.25
C LYS A 257 4.32 -4.71 25.50
N ALA A 258 4.94 -4.08 24.50
CA ALA A 258 5.49 -2.73 24.61
C ALA A 258 4.41 -1.66 24.45
N SER A 259 3.46 -1.87 23.54
CA SER A 259 2.42 -0.94 23.12
C SER A 259 1.18 -1.67 22.60
N PRO A 260 0.20 -1.96 23.48
CA PRO A 260 -1.07 -2.55 23.09
C PRO A 260 -1.79 -1.74 22.01
N GLU A 261 -1.69 -0.41 22.04
CA GLU A 261 -2.34 0.50 21.09
C GLU A 261 -1.79 0.32 19.67
N LEU A 262 -0.47 0.19 19.49
CA LEU A 262 0.14 -0.10 18.19
C LEU A 262 -0.27 -1.48 17.67
N PHE A 263 -0.39 -2.46 18.56
CA PHE A 263 -0.85 -3.80 18.20
C PHE A 263 -2.31 -3.81 17.73
N GLU A 264 -3.19 -3.04 18.37
CA GLU A 264 -4.57 -2.87 17.93
C GLU A 264 -4.66 -2.11 16.60
N CYS A 265 -3.84 -1.09 16.41
CA CYS A 265 -3.75 -0.37 15.13
C CYS A 265 -3.30 -1.31 14.00
N PHE A 266 -2.26 -2.12 14.25
CA PHE A 266 -1.75 -3.10 13.29
C PHE A 266 -2.88 -3.97 12.72
N PHE A 267 -3.66 -4.59 13.61
CA PHE A 267 -4.76 -5.46 13.22
C PHE A 267 -6.01 -4.73 12.74
N THR A 268 -6.09 -3.42 12.90
CA THR A 268 -7.18 -2.61 12.32
C THR A 268 -6.97 -2.41 10.82
N PHE A 269 -5.73 -2.13 10.41
CA PHE A 269 -5.43 -1.76 9.03
C PHE A 269 -4.65 -2.81 8.23
N THR A 270 -4.06 -3.83 8.85
CA THR A 270 -3.29 -4.87 8.17
C THR A 270 -3.86 -6.26 8.46
N HIS A 271 -4.13 -7.03 7.39
CA HIS A 271 -4.58 -8.42 7.51
C HIS A 271 -3.78 -9.39 6.63
N THR A 272 -2.96 -8.90 5.70
CA THR A 272 -2.14 -9.73 4.82
C THR A 272 -0.73 -9.20 4.70
N LEU A 273 0.25 -10.10 4.85
CA LEU A 273 1.66 -9.82 4.57
C LEU A 273 2.10 -10.59 3.32
N VAL A 274 2.86 -9.91 2.47
CA VAL A 274 3.46 -10.47 1.26
C VAL A 274 4.97 -10.41 1.43
N PRO A 275 5.67 -11.51 1.74
CA PRO A 275 7.12 -11.48 1.78
C PRO A 275 7.67 -11.23 0.38
N VAL A 276 8.57 -10.26 0.25
CA VAL A 276 9.30 -9.97 -0.98
C VAL A 276 10.79 -10.15 -0.74
N ALA A 277 11.53 -10.53 -1.76
CA ALA A 277 12.96 -10.76 -1.66
C ALA A 277 13.72 -10.11 -2.82
N ASP A 278 13.87 -8.79 -2.74
CA ASP A 278 14.57 -8.01 -3.75
C ASP A 278 15.49 -6.98 -3.06
N THR A 279 16.77 -6.98 -3.45
CA THR A 279 17.80 -6.08 -2.93
C THR A 279 17.59 -4.61 -3.32
N GLY A 280 16.80 -4.35 -4.35
CA GLY A 280 16.55 -3.00 -4.88
C GLY A 280 15.37 -2.26 -4.23
N ILE A 281 14.54 -2.97 -3.44
CA ILE A 281 13.32 -2.40 -2.87
C ILE A 281 13.36 -2.40 -1.34
N VAL A 282 12.58 -1.51 -0.73
CA VAL A 282 12.27 -1.56 0.70
C VAL A 282 10.91 -2.23 0.89
N SER A 283 10.49 -2.44 2.13
CA SER A 283 9.09 -2.79 2.43
C SER A 283 8.18 -1.67 1.94
N PHE A 284 6.98 -2.03 1.48
CA PHE A 284 6.05 -1.08 0.88
C PHE A 284 4.61 -1.59 0.93
N SER A 285 3.67 -0.69 0.68
CA SER A 285 2.24 -0.95 0.58
C SER A 285 1.65 -0.07 -0.50
N SER A 286 0.62 -0.57 -1.18
CA SER A 286 -0.09 0.20 -2.21
C SER A 286 -1.23 0.97 -1.57
N GLN A 287 -1.43 2.22 -2.01
CA GLN A 287 -2.61 3.01 -1.64
C GLN A 287 -3.92 2.36 -2.12
N PHE A 288 -3.84 1.57 -3.19
CA PHE A 288 -4.99 0.96 -3.86
C PHE A 288 -5.31 -0.44 -3.35
N LEU A 289 -4.47 -1.02 -2.49
CA LEU A 289 -4.68 -2.36 -1.94
C LEU A 289 -4.59 -2.33 -0.40
N PRO A 290 -5.64 -1.83 0.28
CA PRO A 290 -5.65 -1.67 1.73
C PRO A 290 -5.39 -2.99 2.46
N GLY A 291 -4.53 -2.96 3.47
CA GLY A 291 -4.28 -4.10 4.36
C GLY A 291 -3.36 -5.20 3.83
N TYR A 292 -2.81 -5.03 2.63
CA TYR A 292 -1.71 -5.82 2.10
C TYR A 292 -0.39 -5.07 2.28
N SER A 293 0.54 -5.68 3.01
CA SER A 293 1.88 -5.10 3.23
C SER A 293 2.96 -6.00 2.66
N SER A 294 3.74 -5.46 1.71
CA SER A 294 4.88 -6.15 1.12
C SER A 294 6.11 -5.95 2.00
N LEU A 295 6.55 -7.02 2.67
CA LEU A 295 7.68 -6.95 3.61
C LEU A 295 8.94 -7.54 2.98
N ASN A 296 9.98 -6.73 2.82
CA ASN A 296 11.24 -7.21 2.31
C ASN A 296 11.96 -8.04 3.36
N ILE A 297 12.31 -9.29 3.03
CA ILE A 297 13.00 -10.20 3.95
C ILE A 297 14.51 -10.24 3.74
N VAL A 298 15.03 -9.49 2.75
CA VAL A 298 16.46 -9.44 2.42
C VAL A 298 17.14 -8.35 3.21
N ASP A 299 18.28 -8.69 3.84
CA ASP A 299 19.11 -7.77 4.63
C ASP A 299 18.32 -6.97 5.68
N ARG A 300 17.29 -7.60 6.27
CA ARG A 300 16.52 -7.06 7.39
C ARG A 300 16.83 -7.77 8.69
N ASP A 301 17.14 -6.99 9.71
CA ASP A 301 17.26 -7.50 11.06
C ASP A 301 15.92 -7.56 11.79
N TYR A 302 15.94 -8.19 12.96
CA TYR A 302 14.72 -8.46 13.72
C TYR A 302 14.05 -7.21 14.28
N ILE A 303 14.80 -6.13 14.56
CA ILE A 303 14.21 -4.85 15.00
C ILE A 303 13.63 -4.10 13.80
N GLU A 304 14.30 -4.13 12.65
CA GLU A 304 13.77 -3.54 11.41
C GLU A 304 12.44 -4.16 11.01
N LEU A 305 12.22 -5.46 11.26
CA LEU A 305 10.90 -6.08 11.05
C LEU A 305 9.77 -5.42 11.88
N HIS A 306 10.05 -4.93 13.09
CA HIS A 306 9.03 -4.25 13.89
C HIS A 306 8.66 -2.90 13.26
N ASP A 307 9.67 -2.19 12.75
CA ASP A 307 9.51 -0.91 12.06
C ASP A 307 8.72 -1.12 10.77
N ASP A 308 9.14 -2.05 9.92
CA ASP A 308 8.46 -2.38 8.66
C ASP A 308 6.98 -2.74 8.88
N LEU A 309 6.66 -3.55 9.91
CA LEU A 309 5.26 -3.90 10.21
C LEU A 309 4.38 -2.69 10.54
N LEU A 310 4.91 -1.71 11.27
CA LEU A 310 4.15 -0.54 11.70
C LEU A 310 4.23 0.63 10.73
N HIS A 311 5.32 0.74 9.97
CA HIS A 311 5.48 1.74 8.91
C HIS A 311 4.45 1.51 7.81
N GLU A 312 4.35 0.26 7.31
CA GLU A 312 3.34 -0.10 6.32
C GLU A 312 1.92 -0.01 6.88
N ASN A 313 1.72 -0.34 8.15
CA ASN A 313 0.43 -0.12 8.81
C ASN A 313 0.05 1.38 8.88
N GLY A 314 1.03 2.23 9.15
CA GLY A 314 0.87 3.69 9.13
C GLY A 314 0.48 4.22 7.75
N HIS A 315 1.02 3.63 6.67
CA HIS A 315 0.56 3.91 5.31
C HIS A 315 -0.91 3.52 5.11
N HIS A 316 -1.32 2.32 5.50
CA HIS A 316 -2.73 1.89 5.37
C HIS A 316 -3.68 2.81 6.14
N PHE A 317 -3.31 3.24 7.34
CA PHE A 317 -4.12 4.17 8.11
C PHE A 317 -4.21 5.54 7.41
N LEU A 318 -3.09 6.11 6.97
CA LEU A 318 -3.13 7.38 6.24
C LEU A 318 -3.99 7.28 4.98
N ASN A 319 -3.85 6.20 4.21
CA ASN A 319 -4.60 5.97 2.98
C ASN A 319 -6.11 5.87 3.26
N ALA A 320 -6.54 5.26 4.36
CA ALA A 320 -7.95 5.24 4.75
C ALA A 320 -8.51 6.66 4.99
N ILE A 321 -7.69 7.59 5.49
CA ILE A 321 -8.10 9.00 5.63
C ILE A 321 -8.10 9.69 4.26
N LEU A 322 -7.01 9.57 3.48
CA LEU A 322 -6.87 10.21 2.17
C LEU A 322 -7.93 9.77 1.16
N ASN A 323 -8.42 8.55 1.26
CA ASN A 323 -9.48 8.04 0.38
C ASN A 323 -10.88 8.60 0.71
N THR A 324 -11.05 9.33 1.82
CA THR A 324 -12.34 9.92 2.23
C THR A 324 -12.29 11.43 2.37
N THR A 325 -11.10 11.99 2.58
CA THR A 325 -10.91 13.40 2.92
C THR A 325 -9.71 13.96 2.18
N GLU A 326 -9.90 15.08 1.52
CA GLU A 326 -8.81 15.87 0.95
C GLU A 326 -8.06 16.60 2.08
N LEU A 327 -6.83 16.14 2.37
CA LEU A 327 -6.01 16.66 3.48
C LEU A 327 -5.02 17.73 3.03
N ILE A 328 -4.63 17.70 1.77
CA ILE A 328 -3.62 18.57 1.19
C ILE A 328 -4.10 19.04 -0.17
N GLU A 329 -3.68 20.26 -0.53
CA GLU A 329 -3.79 20.74 -1.90
C GLU A 329 -2.51 20.29 -2.62
N GLU A 330 -2.67 19.42 -3.61
CA GLU A 330 -1.53 18.83 -4.34
C GLU A 330 -0.75 19.91 -5.09
N ASP A 331 0.57 19.91 -4.90
CA ASP A 331 1.49 20.83 -5.55
C ASP A 331 2.88 20.20 -5.64
N ASP A 332 3.43 20.20 -6.85
CA ASP A 332 4.75 19.65 -7.18
C ASP A 332 5.93 20.55 -6.74
N GLU A 333 5.65 21.74 -6.21
CA GLU A 333 6.66 22.65 -5.67
C GLU A 333 7.51 21.98 -4.57
N GLN A 334 8.75 21.66 -4.92
CA GLN A 334 9.72 21.06 -4.00
C GLN A 334 10.35 22.10 -3.08
N ILE A 335 9.57 22.64 -2.16
CA ILE A 335 9.99 23.71 -1.25
C ILE A 335 10.19 23.24 0.18
N PHE A 336 9.71 22.07 0.60
CA PHE A 336 9.82 21.60 1.98
C PHE A 336 10.98 20.61 2.14
N TYR A 337 11.83 20.76 3.17
CA TYR A 337 12.98 19.87 3.34
C TYR A 337 12.57 18.57 4.04
N SER A 338 12.83 17.43 3.41
CA SER A 338 12.63 16.12 4.02
C SER A 338 13.88 15.71 4.81
N PRO A 339 13.83 15.62 6.15
CA PRO A 339 14.99 15.20 6.93
C PRO A 339 15.37 13.74 6.69
N TRP A 340 14.41 12.89 6.32
CA TRP A 340 14.65 11.48 6.00
C TRP A 340 15.36 11.26 4.67
N ARG A 341 15.02 12.06 3.64
CA ARG A 341 15.63 11.94 2.30
C ARG A 341 16.77 12.95 2.06
N LYS A 342 16.91 13.95 2.93
CA LYS A 342 17.88 15.06 2.84
C LYS A 342 17.78 15.85 1.54
N VAL A 343 16.56 16.01 1.04
CA VAL A 343 16.23 16.74 -0.20
C VAL A 343 14.92 17.49 -0.02
N ARG A 344 14.68 18.49 -0.86
CA ARG A 344 13.38 19.17 -0.90
C ARG A 344 12.33 18.26 -1.55
N ARG A 345 11.08 18.38 -1.11
CA ARG A 345 9.94 17.56 -1.51
C ARG A 345 8.67 18.43 -1.63
N PRO A 346 7.69 18.00 -2.43
CA PRO A 346 6.36 18.59 -2.42
C PRO A 346 5.68 18.37 -1.07
N ILE A 347 4.59 19.11 -0.81
CA ILE A 347 3.86 19.04 0.46
C ILE A 347 3.38 17.61 0.76
N ARG A 348 2.88 16.89 -0.25
CA ARG A 348 2.48 15.48 -0.15
C ARG A 348 3.58 14.62 0.46
N GLY A 349 4.81 14.78 -0.03
CA GLY A 349 5.95 14.01 0.43
C GLY A 349 6.30 14.25 1.90
N ILE A 350 6.11 15.47 2.40
CA ILE A 350 6.38 15.80 3.81
C ILE A 350 5.20 15.39 4.71
N TYR A 351 3.97 15.63 4.28
CA TYR A 351 2.77 15.24 5.01
C TYR A 351 2.73 13.73 5.23
N HIS A 352 2.96 12.96 4.16
CA HIS A 352 3.00 11.50 4.18
C HIS A 352 4.11 10.99 5.11
N ALA A 353 5.33 11.53 4.97
CA ALA A 353 6.45 11.15 5.82
C ALA A 353 6.20 11.48 7.29
N TYR A 354 5.70 12.66 7.62
CA TYR A 354 5.41 13.04 8.99
C TYR A 354 4.41 12.09 9.66
N PHE A 355 3.35 11.72 8.95
CA PHE A 355 2.36 10.77 9.46
C PHE A 355 2.95 9.36 9.62
N THR A 356 3.72 8.86 8.65
CA THR A 356 4.15 7.45 8.67
C THR A 356 5.35 7.23 9.59
N PHE A 357 6.29 8.19 9.66
CA PHE A 357 7.42 8.14 10.59
C PHE A 357 7.02 8.37 12.06
N PHE A 358 5.81 8.87 12.33
CA PHE A 358 5.26 8.85 13.69
C PHE A 358 5.13 7.42 14.23
N TRP A 359 4.78 6.44 13.40
CA TRP A 359 4.66 5.04 13.83
C TRP A 359 6.01 4.44 14.21
N ALA A 360 7.06 4.77 13.44
CA ALA A 360 8.44 4.45 13.79
C ALA A 360 8.84 5.09 15.12
N PHE A 361 8.59 6.39 15.29
CA PHE A 361 8.83 7.08 16.56
C PHE A 361 8.15 6.38 17.74
N GLN A 362 6.85 6.13 17.64
CA GLN A 362 6.05 5.55 18.71
C GLN A 362 6.52 4.15 19.06
N LEU A 363 6.84 3.33 18.06
CA LEU A 363 7.44 2.00 18.24
C LEU A 363 8.74 2.07 19.03
N PHE A 364 9.71 2.87 18.57
CA PHE A 364 11.02 2.93 19.22
C PHE A 364 10.94 3.58 20.60
N TYR A 365 10.00 4.51 20.81
CA TYR A 365 9.70 5.08 22.11
C TYR A 365 9.21 4.00 23.09
N ASP A 366 8.22 3.20 22.69
CA ASP A 366 7.64 2.15 23.54
C ASP A 366 8.60 0.99 23.78
N LEU A 367 9.37 0.57 22.76
CA LEU A 367 10.42 -0.44 22.91
C LEU A 367 11.51 0.04 23.89
N THR A 368 11.96 1.29 23.78
CA THR A 368 12.97 1.86 24.69
C THR A 368 12.47 1.84 26.12
N ASN A 369 11.22 2.25 26.36
CA ASN A 369 10.60 2.21 27.68
C ASN A 369 10.50 0.77 28.21
N ALA A 370 9.98 -0.15 27.41
CA ALA A 370 9.82 -1.55 27.78
C ALA A 370 11.16 -2.21 28.16
N ILE A 371 12.21 -2.00 27.36
CA ILE A 371 13.55 -2.54 27.65
C ILE A 371 14.11 -1.93 28.95
N ASN A 372 13.99 -0.61 29.12
CA ASN A 372 14.46 0.08 30.32
C ASN A 372 13.74 -0.39 31.60
N GLU A 373 12.44 -0.67 31.49
CA GLU A 373 11.61 -1.21 32.56
C GLU A 373 11.80 -2.72 32.79
N ASN A 374 12.67 -3.37 32.00
CA ASN A 374 12.96 -4.81 32.04
C ASN A 374 11.76 -5.68 31.68
N ILE A 375 10.88 -5.19 30.81
CA ILE A 375 9.85 -6.03 30.17
C ILE A 375 10.56 -7.03 29.26
N GLU A 376 10.20 -8.31 29.38
CA GLU A 376 10.79 -9.38 28.59
C GLU A 376 10.23 -9.39 27.16
N LEU A 377 11.06 -8.92 26.23
CA LEU A 377 10.80 -8.92 24.79
C LEU A 377 11.64 -10.03 24.13
N ASP A 378 11.00 -10.91 23.37
CA ASP A 378 11.69 -12.04 22.76
C ASP A 378 12.60 -11.55 21.63
N GLY A 379 13.87 -11.94 21.66
CA GLY A 379 14.86 -11.54 20.65
C GLY A 379 15.35 -10.09 20.74
N ILE A 380 14.88 -9.32 21.73
CA ILE A 380 15.32 -7.95 22.01
C ILE A 380 15.93 -7.92 23.41
N SER A 381 17.11 -7.31 23.54
CA SER A 381 17.87 -7.32 24.78
C SER A 381 18.27 -5.92 25.23
N LYS A 382 18.90 -5.82 26.40
CA LYS A 382 19.45 -4.54 26.89
C LYS A 382 20.52 -3.94 25.97
N SER A 383 21.21 -4.74 25.14
CA SER A 383 22.15 -4.17 24.17
C SER A 383 21.45 -3.41 23.05
N ASP A 384 20.16 -3.67 22.81
CA ASP A 384 19.36 -2.94 21.83
C ASP A 384 18.83 -1.60 22.35
N LEU A 385 18.95 -1.33 23.66
CA LEU A 385 18.44 -0.11 24.29
C LEU A 385 19.01 1.16 23.65
N SER A 386 20.33 1.22 23.45
CA SER A 386 20.97 2.40 22.82
C SER A 386 20.48 2.61 21.39
N ARG A 387 20.23 1.52 20.65
CA ARG A 387 19.74 1.58 19.28
C ARG A 387 18.31 2.06 19.20
N CYS A 388 17.41 1.50 20.01
CA CYS A 388 16.01 1.94 20.08
C CYS A 388 15.92 3.39 20.55
N ALA A 389 16.69 3.76 21.58
CA ALA A 389 16.75 5.12 22.10
C ALA A 389 17.23 6.12 21.03
N LEU A 390 18.25 5.76 20.25
CA LEU A 390 18.73 6.59 19.16
C LEU A 390 17.64 6.80 18.10
N ARG A 391 17.01 5.73 17.61
CA ARG A 391 15.94 5.83 16.61
C ARG A 391 14.77 6.67 17.10
N ALA A 392 14.31 6.47 18.34
CA ALA A 392 13.27 7.30 18.94
C ALA A 392 13.64 8.80 18.98
N LEU A 393 14.89 9.12 19.34
CA LEU A 393 15.39 10.50 19.37
C LEU A 393 15.54 11.12 17.97
N GLU A 394 16.03 10.35 17.00
CA GLU A 394 16.14 10.77 15.60
C GLU A 394 14.76 11.12 15.03
N GLU A 395 13.80 10.18 15.11
CA GLU A 395 12.46 10.39 14.58
C GLU A 395 11.76 11.55 15.31
N PHE A 396 11.86 11.63 16.65
CA PHE A 396 11.32 12.77 17.41
C PHE A 396 11.89 14.11 16.93
N THR A 397 13.19 14.18 16.66
CA THR A 397 13.84 15.41 16.19
C THR A 397 13.37 15.78 14.79
N MET A 398 13.30 14.81 13.88
CA MET A 398 12.87 15.01 12.49
C MET A 398 11.39 15.37 12.38
N LEU A 399 10.54 14.76 13.20
CA LEU A 399 9.11 15.08 13.27
C LEU A 399 8.89 16.51 13.78
N ASN A 400 9.51 16.91 14.89
CA ASN A 400 9.41 18.28 15.40
C ASN A 400 9.90 19.33 14.37
N TYR A 401 10.98 19.04 13.64
CA TYR A 401 11.43 19.88 12.53
C TYR A 401 10.33 19.99 11.46
N SER A 402 9.80 18.85 11.00
CA SER A 402 8.86 18.80 9.88
C SER A 402 7.51 19.42 10.24
N PHE A 403 7.11 19.42 11.51
CA PHE A 403 5.90 20.09 11.96
C PHE A 403 5.96 21.62 11.78
N GLU A 404 7.13 22.24 11.89
CA GLU A 404 7.29 23.66 11.54
C GLU A 404 7.05 23.90 10.05
N ASP A 405 7.55 23.02 9.18
CA ASP A 405 7.29 23.08 7.73
C ASP A 405 5.80 22.86 7.42
N LEU A 406 5.11 21.97 8.13
CA LEU A 406 3.67 21.73 7.97
C LEU A 406 2.81 22.92 8.45
N LYS A 407 3.21 23.62 9.52
CA LYS A 407 2.57 24.87 9.93
C LYS A 407 2.71 25.95 8.86
N ALA A 408 3.91 26.12 8.29
CA ALA A 408 4.11 27.05 7.19
C ALA A 408 3.27 26.66 5.97
N ALA A 409 3.22 25.37 5.61
CA ALA A 409 2.38 24.86 4.53
C ALA A 409 0.89 25.15 4.75
N LYS A 410 0.41 25.06 6.00
CA LYS A 410 -0.95 25.44 6.37
C LYS A 410 -1.21 26.94 6.13
N GLU A 411 -0.28 27.80 6.54
CA GLU A 411 -0.38 29.25 6.30
C GLU A 411 -0.37 29.61 4.81
N MET A 412 0.31 28.79 3.99
CA MET A 412 0.33 28.90 2.53
C MET A 412 -0.93 28.34 1.85
N GLY A 413 -1.84 27.72 2.61
CA GLY A 413 -3.03 27.08 2.06
C GLY A 413 -2.78 25.72 1.39
N LYS A 414 -1.62 25.09 1.60
CA LYS A 414 -1.30 23.77 1.03
C LYS A 414 -1.83 22.58 1.85
N ILE A 415 -2.37 22.85 3.05
CA ILE A 415 -3.00 21.86 3.93
C ILE A 415 -4.40 22.36 4.29
N THR A 416 -5.41 21.50 4.17
CA THR A 416 -6.81 21.80 4.54
C THR A 416 -6.95 21.94 6.06
N ASP A 417 -8.11 22.37 6.56
CA ASP A 417 -8.32 22.45 8.03
C ASP A 417 -8.32 21.05 8.63
N GLU A 418 -9.00 20.11 7.96
CA GLU A 418 -9.08 18.70 8.27
C GLU A 418 -7.69 18.02 8.23
N GLY A 419 -6.89 18.32 7.21
CA GLY A 419 -5.50 17.85 7.14
C GLY A 419 -4.65 18.33 8.30
N PHE A 420 -4.82 19.60 8.70
CA PHE A 420 -4.09 20.14 9.84
C PHE A 420 -4.55 19.53 11.18
N GLU A 421 -5.84 19.25 11.33
CA GLU A 421 -6.38 18.53 12.50
C GLU A 421 -5.73 17.15 12.66
N VAL A 422 -5.60 16.38 11.57
CA VAL A 422 -4.98 15.04 11.60
C VAL A 422 -3.52 15.10 12.06
N ILE A 423 -2.69 15.99 11.51
CA ILE A 423 -1.28 16.10 11.93
C ILE A 423 -1.13 16.72 13.34
N SER A 424 -2.11 17.50 13.80
CA SER A 424 -2.14 18.00 15.17
C SER A 424 -2.31 16.87 16.18
N LEU A 425 -3.05 15.80 15.84
CA LEU A 425 -3.14 14.60 16.68
C LEU A 425 -1.77 13.93 16.87
N VAL A 426 -0.93 13.92 15.83
CA VAL A 426 0.47 13.44 15.92
C VAL A 426 1.28 14.35 16.82
N GLU A 427 1.19 15.66 16.62
CA GLU A 427 1.92 16.65 17.42
C GLU A 427 1.56 16.57 18.92
N GLU A 428 0.28 16.42 19.26
CA GLU A 428 -0.17 16.26 20.65
C GLU A 428 0.46 15.04 21.33
N ASN A 429 0.63 13.93 20.59
CA ASN A 429 1.30 12.73 21.10
C ASN A 429 2.81 12.96 21.26
N LEU A 430 3.47 13.62 20.31
CA LEU A 430 4.89 14.00 20.41
C LEU A 430 5.14 14.90 21.63
N ASN A 431 4.32 15.94 21.81
CA ASN A 431 4.41 16.87 22.93
C ASN A 431 4.23 16.15 24.29
N SER A 432 3.34 15.17 24.34
CA SER A 432 3.13 14.34 25.53
C SER A 432 4.33 13.43 25.85
N ALA A 433 5.10 13.02 24.84
CA ALA A 433 6.28 12.17 24.99
C ALA A 433 7.58 12.95 25.28
N ALA A 434 7.64 14.25 24.96
CA ALA A 434 8.86 15.07 24.96
C ALA A 434 9.72 14.92 26.22
N GLY A 435 9.12 15.07 27.41
CA GLY A 435 9.86 14.99 28.68
C GLY A 435 10.46 13.62 28.96
N LYS A 436 9.85 12.54 28.45
CA LYS A 436 10.38 11.17 28.58
C LYS A 436 11.43 10.90 27.51
N VAL A 437 11.22 11.34 26.27
CA VAL A 437 12.17 11.19 25.16
C VAL A 437 13.51 11.83 25.49
N ASP A 438 13.54 13.01 26.12
CA ASP A 438 14.80 13.66 26.52
C ASP A 438 15.67 12.78 27.43
N SER A 439 15.06 11.96 28.29
CA SER A 439 15.78 11.04 29.18
C SER A 439 16.51 9.93 28.41
N PHE A 440 16.10 9.62 27.18
CA PHE A 440 16.75 8.58 26.37
C PHE A 440 18.17 8.93 25.96
N LYS A 441 18.53 10.22 25.99
CA LYS A 441 19.92 10.69 25.77
C LYS A 441 20.90 10.06 26.76
N GLU A 442 20.43 9.61 27.93
CA GLU A 442 21.25 8.91 28.93
C GLU A 442 21.69 7.51 28.47
N PHE A 443 20.91 6.86 27.60
CA PHE A 443 21.19 5.50 27.10
C PHE A 443 22.16 5.48 25.92
N LEU A 444 22.39 6.62 25.28
CA LEU A 444 23.19 6.71 24.07
C LEU A 444 24.69 6.54 24.36
N SER A 445 25.36 5.84 23.44
CA SER A 445 26.81 5.83 23.34
C SER A 445 27.37 7.22 22.98
N VAL A 446 28.68 7.43 23.12
CA VAL A 446 29.33 8.69 22.72
C VAL A 446 29.17 8.96 21.22
N ASP A 447 29.29 7.92 20.40
CA ASP A 447 29.15 8.05 18.95
C ASP A 447 27.70 8.36 18.55
N ASP A 448 26.73 7.75 19.21
CA ASP A 448 25.31 8.01 18.94
C ASP A 448 24.87 9.40 19.41
N LYS A 449 25.40 9.89 20.55
CA LYS A 449 25.22 11.30 20.96
C LYS A 449 25.75 12.27 19.93
N LYS A 450 26.90 11.94 19.32
CA LYS A 450 27.47 12.76 18.25
C LYS A 450 26.58 12.74 17.01
N LYS A 451 26.11 11.57 16.55
CA LYS A 451 25.17 11.47 15.42
C LYS A 451 23.91 12.33 15.64
N LEU A 452 23.31 12.23 16.82
CA LEU A 452 22.13 13.03 17.18
C LEU A 452 22.44 14.53 17.18
N SER A 453 23.57 14.95 17.74
CA SER A 453 23.99 16.35 17.73
C SER A 453 24.27 16.88 16.31
N ASP A 454 24.81 16.04 15.43
CA ASP A 454 25.06 16.37 14.03
C ASP A 454 23.73 16.57 13.29
N LEU A 455 22.73 15.69 13.53
CA LEU A 455 21.36 15.82 13.02
C LEU A 455 20.66 17.09 13.53
N GLU A 456 20.67 17.34 14.84
CA GLU A 456 20.09 18.55 15.46
C GLU A 456 20.70 19.82 14.84
N SER A 457 22.02 19.82 14.57
CA SER A 457 22.72 20.93 13.93
C SER A 457 22.35 21.09 12.45
N GLU A 458 22.25 19.99 11.71
CA GLU A 458 21.81 19.97 10.31
C GLU A 458 20.41 20.59 10.17
N LEU A 459 19.45 20.13 10.98
CA LEU A 459 18.06 20.59 10.93
C LEU A 459 17.91 22.04 11.37
N LYS A 460 18.66 22.47 12.39
CA LYS A 460 18.69 23.89 12.80
C LYS A 460 19.21 24.80 11.67
N ASN A 461 20.22 24.35 10.93
CA ASN A 461 20.70 25.09 9.77
C ASN A 461 19.64 25.13 8.67
N GLN A 462 18.93 24.04 8.40
CA GLN A 462 17.84 24.02 7.41
C GLN A 462 16.69 24.95 7.79
N LEU A 463 16.25 24.96 9.06
CA LEU A 463 15.24 25.92 9.54
C LEU A 463 15.65 27.37 9.30
N SER A 464 16.94 27.70 9.46
CA SER A 464 17.43 29.06 9.20
C SER A 464 17.46 29.44 7.72
N LEU A 465 17.40 28.46 6.82
CA LEU A 465 17.35 28.64 5.37
C LEU A 465 15.92 28.66 4.83
N ASN A 466 14.94 28.21 5.62
CA ASN A 466 13.54 28.27 5.25
C ASN A 466 13.10 29.74 5.17
N SER A 467 12.73 30.15 3.97
CA SER A 467 12.23 31.48 3.65
C SER A 467 10.92 31.29 2.91
N TYR A 468 9.90 30.88 3.65
CA TYR A 468 8.52 30.89 3.18
C TYR A 468 7.90 32.25 3.48
#